data_AF-A0AA88WBE3-F1
#
_entry.id   AF-A0AA88WBE3-F1
#
_cell.length_a   1.000
_cell.length_b   1.000
_cell.length_c   1.000
_cell.angle_alpha   90.00
_cell.angle_beta   90.00
_cell.angle_gamma   90.00
#
_symmetry.space_group_name_H-M   'P 1'
#
loop_
_entity.id
_entity.type
_entity.pdbx_description
1 polymer ?
#
loop_
_entity_poly.entity_id
_entity_poly.type
_entity_poly.pdbx_seq_one_letter_code
_entity_poly.pdbx_strand_id
1 'polypeptide(L)'
;MGDGSAYFNPSSVDSWVSNAVSSLTDIIQPYNLDGIDIDYEHFNADPDTFAECIGQLITTLKNNGIISFASIAPYDDDQGTTVSQFMKYFETQRSNYNGGMILASFATDGSVGLSPDNGFFNACNRLKSRQELSGIFIWSTDDSMSRGFDMRNNHKHCWQTRTTDSSKLFREYIGAESDMVKLSDVPINSEVEFHFILAFAIDYTNDNHPLPTNGKFRVFWETNQLSPAKIASIKDRNPNVKVSVSLAGDSVGNGKALFAPKSINSWVQNAVSSLTSMITHYSLDGIDVEYENYKSDPETFAECIGQLITSLKKTGTISFASIAPYEDYGPVQRHYLALWEEIRTCH
;
A
#
# COMPACT_ATOMS: atom_id res chain seq x y z
N MET A 1 20.25 30.39 4.06
CA MET A 1 19.38 31.10 5.02
C MET A 1 19.50 30.39 6.36
N GLY A 2 19.39 31.12 7.47
CA GLY A 2 19.50 30.56 8.83
C GLY A 2 18.39 29.57 9.14
N ASP A 3 18.53 28.84 10.24
CA ASP A 3 17.64 27.81 10.79
C ASP A 3 16.23 28.31 11.22
N GLY A 4 15.78 29.46 10.73
CA GLY A 4 14.51 30.07 11.09
C GLY A 4 13.39 29.72 10.13
N SER A 5 12.28 29.21 10.67
CA SER A 5 11.00 29.05 9.98
C SER A 5 10.49 30.36 9.37
N ALA A 6 9.93 30.30 8.15
CA ALA A 6 9.30 31.43 7.49
C ALA A 6 7.82 31.55 7.88
N TYR A 7 7.46 32.61 8.61
CA TYR A 7 6.09 32.83 9.08
C TYR A 7 5.30 33.76 8.14
N PHE A 8 4.07 33.37 7.80
CA PHE A 8 3.07 34.24 7.23
C PHE A 8 2.58 35.24 8.28
N ASN A 9 3.02 36.50 8.17
CA ASN A 9 2.78 37.54 9.16
C ASN A 9 2.56 38.93 8.51
N PRO A 10 1.45 39.14 7.79
CA PRO A 10 1.12 40.43 7.19
C PRO A 10 0.83 41.50 8.26
N SER A 11 1.37 42.71 8.10
CA SER A 11 0.99 43.87 8.93
C SER A 11 -0.39 44.42 8.59
N SER A 12 -0.83 44.26 7.34
CA SER A 12 -2.20 44.49 6.85
C SER A 12 -2.35 43.79 5.49
N VAL A 13 -3.58 43.44 5.11
CA VAL A 13 -3.90 42.82 3.81
C VAL A 13 -3.37 43.69 2.67
N ASP A 14 -3.78 44.97 2.63
CA ASP A 14 -3.41 45.89 1.55
C ASP A 14 -1.89 46.03 1.38
N SER A 15 -1.17 46.25 2.48
CA SER A 15 0.29 46.41 2.44
C SER A 15 0.98 45.12 1.99
N TRP A 16 0.51 43.96 2.45
CA TRP A 16 1.12 42.69 2.11
C TRP A 16 0.88 42.34 0.65
N VAL A 17 -0.36 42.49 0.16
CA VAL A 17 -0.73 42.22 -1.24
C VAL A 17 0.04 43.15 -2.17
N SER A 18 0.09 44.46 -1.89
CA SER A 18 0.82 45.40 -2.74
C SER A 18 2.31 45.07 -2.84
N ASN A 19 2.95 44.74 -1.72
CA ASN A 19 4.36 44.35 -1.69
C ASN A 19 4.59 43.03 -2.42
N ALA A 20 3.77 42.01 -2.15
CA ALA A 20 3.89 40.69 -2.76
C ALA A 20 3.68 40.74 -4.27
N VAL A 21 2.68 41.49 -4.77
CA VAL A 21 2.44 41.68 -6.21
C VAL A 21 3.65 42.34 -6.86
N SER A 22 4.19 43.43 -6.27
CA SER A 22 5.35 44.13 -6.82
C SER A 22 6.57 43.19 -6.88
N SER A 23 6.93 42.57 -5.75
CA SER A 23 8.13 41.73 -5.68
C SER A 23 8.02 40.47 -6.54
N LEU A 24 6.86 39.83 -6.59
CA LEU A 24 6.67 38.63 -7.43
C LEU A 24 6.66 38.99 -8.91
N THR A 25 6.13 40.15 -9.31
CA THR A 25 6.23 40.61 -10.70
C THR A 25 7.69 40.78 -11.12
N ASP A 26 8.50 41.39 -10.26
CA ASP A 26 9.94 41.59 -10.50
C ASP A 26 10.73 40.27 -10.57
N ILE A 27 10.25 39.20 -9.93
CA ILE A 27 10.85 37.86 -9.98
C ILE A 27 10.34 37.07 -11.19
N ILE A 28 9.04 37.08 -11.45
CA ILE A 28 8.40 36.22 -12.44
C ILE A 28 8.78 36.62 -13.86
N GLN A 29 8.77 37.92 -14.17
CA GLN A 29 8.96 38.41 -15.54
C GLN A 29 10.38 38.13 -16.09
N PRO A 30 11.48 38.40 -15.37
CA PRO A 30 12.82 38.13 -15.90
C PRO A 30 13.13 36.64 -16.04
N TYR A 31 12.42 35.78 -15.31
CA TYR A 31 12.63 34.33 -15.28
C TYR A 31 11.61 33.55 -16.13
N ASN A 32 10.69 34.25 -16.81
CA ASN A 32 9.65 33.64 -17.65
C ASN A 32 8.85 32.54 -16.93
N LEU A 33 8.47 32.76 -15.66
CA LEU A 33 7.68 31.80 -14.89
C LEU A 33 6.19 31.91 -15.25
N ASP A 34 5.50 30.77 -15.35
CA ASP A 34 4.10 30.71 -15.76
C ASP A 34 3.09 30.71 -14.58
N GLY A 35 3.56 30.54 -13.35
CA GLY A 35 2.70 30.36 -12.18
C GLY A 35 3.43 30.46 -10.84
N ILE A 36 2.67 30.40 -9.76
CA ILE A 36 3.16 30.38 -8.37
C ILE A 36 2.57 29.22 -7.60
N ASP A 37 3.30 28.74 -6.60
CA ASP A 37 2.82 27.77 -5.60
C ASP A 37 2.81 28.45 -4.22
N ILE A 38 1.73 28.25 -3.47
CA ILE A 38 1.57 28.81 -2.12
C ILE A 38 1.84 27.69 -1.11
N ASP A 39 2.98 27.81 -0.42
CA ASP A 39 3.56 26.80 0.48
C ASP A 39 3.99 27.44 1.81
N TYR A 40 3.09 28.20 2.45
CA TYR A 40 3.33 28.72 3.80
C TYR A 40 3.03 27.62 4.83
N GLU A 41 3.98 27.32 5.72
CA GLU A 41 3.86 26.26 6.73
C GLU A 41 3.65 26.80 8.15
N HIS A 42 3.85 28.10 8.36
CA HIS A 42 3.75 28.74 9.68
C HIS A 42 2.99 30.05 9.60
N PHE A 43 2.07 30.29 10.54
CA PHE A 43 1.11 31.40 10.48
C PHE A 43 1.07 32.17 11.80
N ASN A 44 1.19 33.50 11.72
CA ASN A 44 0.88 34.40 12.84
C ASN A 44 -0.46 35.15 12.63
N ALA A 45 -1.03 35.07 11.43
CA ALA A 45 -2.32 35.65 11.09
C ALA A 45 -3.44 34.59 11.12
N ASP A 46 -4.68 35.05 11.26
CA ASP A 46 -5.86 34.19 11.22
C ASP A 46 -6.17 33.69 9.80
N PRO A 47 -6.98 32.61 9.66
CA PRO A 47 -7.30 32.01 8.37
C PRO A 47 -8.01 32.96 7.39
N ASP A 48 -8.84 33.88 7.88
CA ASP A 48 -9.56 34.83 7.02
C ASP A 48 -8.58 35.84 6.42
N THR A 49 -7.66 36.37 7.23
CA THR A 49 -6.58 37.24 6.77
C THR A 49 -5.67 36.53 5.75
N PHE A 50 -5.34 35.25 5.97
CA PHE A 50 -4.56 34.47 5.01
C PHE A 50 -5.31 34.28 3.69
N ALA A 51 -6.57 33.83 3.75
CA ALA A 51 -7.40 33.60 2.57
C ALA A 51 -7.60 34.89 1.77
N GLU A 52 -7.82 36.02 2.45
CA GLU A 52 -7.97 37.33 1.82
C GLU A 52 -6.66 37.77 1.13
N CYS A 53 -5.52 37.68 1.81
CA CYS A 53 -4.22 38.03 1.25
C CYS A 53 -3.87 37.19 0.01
N ILE A 54 -3.95 35.87 0.11
CA ILE A 54 -3.59 34.95 -0.97
C ILE A 54 -4.60 35.06 -2.13
N GLY A 55 -5.89 35.19 -1.82
CA GLY A 55 -6.94 35.40 -2.82
C GLY A 55 -6.73 36.67 -3.63
N GLN A 56 -6.49 37.81 -2.96
CA GLN A 56 -6.22 39.08 -3.64
C GLN A 56 -4.91 39.04 -4.46
N LEU A 57 -3.85 38.41 -3.94
CA LEU A 57 -2.59 38.24 -4.65
C LEU A 57 -2.78 37.46 -5.96
N ILE A 58 -3.37 36.27 -5.88
CA ILE A 58 -3.57 35.39 -7.05
C ILE A 58 -4.46 36.09 -8.09
N THR A 59 -5.56 36.70 -7.66
CA THR A 59 -6.47 37.44 -8.56
C THR A 59 -5.75 38.59 -9.24
N THR A 60 -4.95 39.37 -8.51
CA THR A 60 -4.23 40.53 -9.07
C THR A 60 -3.17 40.08 -10.09
N LEU A 61 -2.35 39.07 -9.76
CA LEU A 61 -1.33 38.56 -10.69
C LEU A 61 -1.93 37.96 -11.96
N LYS A 62 -3.05 37.23 -11.86
CA LYS A 62 -3.78 36.71 -13.02
C LYS A 62 -4.37 37.81 -13.89
N ASN A 63 -5.05 38.79 -13.27
CA ASN A 63 -5.66 39.90 -14.00
C ASN A 63 -4.63 40.76 -14.74
N ASN A 64 -3.43 40.90 -14.16
CA ASN A 64 -2.32 41.63 -14.78
C ASN A 64 -1.58 40.79 -15.85
N GLY A 65 -1.98 39.53 -16.08
CA GLY A 65 -1.32 38.63 -17.04
C GLY A 65 0.09 38.21 -16.63
N ILE A 66 0.42 38.29 -15.34
CA ILE A 66 1.75 37.92 -14.80
C ILE A 66 1.87 36.41 -14.63
N ILE A 67 0.77 35.73 -14.26
CA ILE A 67 0.72 34.26 -14.11
C ILE A 67 -0.48 33.68 -14.85
N SER A 68 -0.34 32.44 -15.30
CA SER A 68 -1.41 31.64 -15.91
C SER A 68 -2.07 30.68 -14.92
N PHE A 69 -1.33 30.21 -13.91
CA PHE A 69 -1.86 29.33 -12.86
C PHE A 69 -1.31 29.68 -11.48
N ALA A 70 -2.03 29.21 -10.46
CA ALA A 70 -1.56 29.21 -9.08
C ALA A 70 -1.99 27.88 -8.43
N SER A 71 -1.12 27.26 -7.66
CA SER A 71 -1.42 26.11 -6.80
C SER A 71 -1.33 26.49 -5.33
N ILE A 72 -2.05 25.75 -4.49
CA ILE A 72 -2.00 25.89 -3.03
C ILE A 72 -1.71 24.49 -2.50
N ALA A 73 -0.57 24.34 -1.82
CA ALA A 73 -0.16 23.11 -1.17
C ALA A 73 -0.37 23.29 0.35
N PRO A 74 -1.54 22.93 0.89
CA PRO A 74 -1.72 23.01 2.34
C PRO A 74 -0.77 22.02 3.03
N TYR A 75 0.03 22.54 3.95
CA TYR A 75 0.70 21.76 4.97
C TYR A 75 -0.33 21.46 6.07
N ASP A 76 -0.74 20.20 6.22
CA ASP A 76 -1.55 19.75 7.35
C ASP A 76 -0.62 19.10 8.37
N ASP A 77 -0.65 19.60 9.60
CA ASP A 77 0.01 19.07 10.80
C ASP A 77 -0.56 17.70 11.25
N ASP A 78 -1.37 17.03 10.41
CA ASP A 78 -1.95 15.74 10.73
C ASP A 78 -0.93 14.61 10.50
N GLN A 79 -0.79 13.76 11.51
CA GLN A 79 0.08 12.59 11.56
C GLN A 79 -0.28 11.46 10.56
N GLY A 80 -0.92 11.79 9.43
CA GLY A 80 -1.42 10.81 8.46
C GLY A 80 -1.19 11.25 7.02
N THR A 81 -1.16 10.28 6.10
CA THR A 81 -1.06 10.56 4.67
C THR A 81 -2.33 11.27 4.19
N THR A 82 -2.21 12.41 3.51
CA THR A 82 -3.36 13.10 2.89
C THR A 82 -3.83 12.40 1.61
N VAL A 83 -5.05 12.72 1.13
CA VAL A 83 -5.53 12.24 -0.18
C VAL A 83 -4.57 12.59 -1.31
N SER A 84 -3.99 13.80 -1.32
CA SER A 84 -3.07 14.22 -2.38
C SER A 84 -1.73 13.47 -2.32
N GLN A 85 -1.18 13.27 -1.12
CA GLN A 85 0.03 12.47 -0.92
C GLN A 85 -0.20 11.01 -1.34
N PHE A 86 -1.32 10.41 -0.93
CA PHE A 86 -1.69 9.05 -1.35
C PHE A 86 -1.73 8.92 -2.87
N MET A 87 -2.37 9.87 -3.58
CA MET A 87 -2.44 9.83 -5.03
C MET A 87 -1.05 9.94 -5.69
N LYS A 88 -0.13 10.73 -5.10
CA LYS A 88 1.25 10.83 -5.55
C LYS A 88 2.00 9.52 -5.34
N TYR A 89 1.92 8.93 -4.15
CA TYR A 89 2.57 7.65 -3.85
C TYR A 89 2.03 6.52 -4.72
N PHE A 90 0.71 6.48 -4.95
CA PHE A 90 0.08 5.50 -5.82
C PHE A 90 0.65 5.58 -7.26
N GLU A 91 0.81 6.79 -7.80
CA GLU A 91 1.38 6.98 -9.14
C GLU A 91 2.88 6.62 -9.20
N THR A 92 3.63 6.92 -8.13
CA THR A 92 5.01 6.45 -7.98
C THR A 92 5.07 4.93 -8.01
N GLN A 93 4.21 4.22 -7.27
CA GLN A 93 4.20 2.76 -7.28
C GLN A 93 3.75 2.18 -8.63
N ARG A 94 2.81 2.81 -9.34
CA ARG A 94 2.47 2.42 -10.73
C ARG A 94 3.64 2.56 -11.68
N SER A 95 4.45 3.60 -11.52
CA SER A 95 5.65 3.81 -12.33
C SER A 95 6.72 2.77 -12.02
N ASN A 96 6.96 2.50 -10.74
CA ASN A 96 7.92 1.49 -10.25
C ASN A 96 7.57 0.08 -10.74
N TYR A 97 6.29 -0.27 -10.70
CA TYR A 97 5.77 -1.59 -11.04
C TYR A 97 4.99 -1.55 -12.36
N ASN A 98 5.56 -0.89 -13.37
CA ASN A 98 4.92 -0.72 -14.67
C ASN A 98 4.49 -2.06 -15.30
N GLY A 99 3.28 -2.09 -15.84
CA GLY A 99 2.62 -3.31 -16.34
C GLY A 99 1.94 -4.16 -15.26
N GLY A 100 2.12 -3.82 -13.98
CA GLY A 100 1.50 -4.50 -12.85
C GLY A 100 0.12 -3.96 -12.50
N MET A 101 -0.67 -4.80 -11.84
CA MET A 101 -1.95 -4.40 -11.27
C MET A 101 -1.74 -3.87 -9.85
N ILE A 102 -1.78 -2.55 -9.68
CA ILE A 102 -1.61 -1.90 -8.38
C ILE A 102 -2.97 -1.76 -7.67
N LEU A 103 -3.03 -2.20 -6.41
CA LEU A 103 -4.21 -2.08 -5.56
C LEU A 103 -4.06 -0.91 -4.59
N ALA A 104 -5.15 -0.17 -4.36
CA ALA A 104 -5.19 0.84 -3.31
C ALA A 104 -5.27 0.15 -1.94
N SER A 105 -4.48 0.57 -0.96
CA SER A 105 -4.44 -0.11 0.33
C SER A 105 -4.47 0.80 1.54
N PHE A 106 -4.95 0.24 2.65
CA PHE A 106 -4.87 0.87 3.97
C PHE A 106 -4.69 -0.18 5.07
N ALA A 107 -4.12 0.26 6.18
CA ALA A 107 -4.02 -0.52 7.40
C ALA A 107 -5.11 -0.10 8.40
N THR A 108 -5.77 -1.07 9.03
CA THR A 108 -6.89 -0.90 9.97
C THR A 108 -6.41 -0.66 11.40
N ASP A 109 -5.13 -0.94 11.64
CA ASP A 109 -4.40 -0.53 12.84
C ASP A 109 -4.01 0.97 12.81
N GLY A 110 -4.24 1.65 11.68
CA GLY A 110 -3.91 3.06 11.49
C GLY A 110 -2.42 3.37 11.64
N SER A 111 -1.52 2.37 11.58
CA SER A 111 -0.09 2.59 11.78
C SER A 111 0.55 3.31 10.59
N VAL A 112 0.01 3.13 9.39
CA VAL A 112 0.57 3.66 8.14
C VAL A 112 -0.50 4.01 7.10
N GLY A 113 -0.14 4.92 6.20
CA GLY A 113 -0.93 5.23 5.00
C GLY A 113 -2.12 6.17 5.24
N LEU A 114 -3.04 6.17 4.27
CA LEU A 114 -4.25 6.98 4.28
C LEU A 114 -5.40 6.13 4.84
N SER A 115 -5.94 6.50 6.01
CA SER A 115 -7.01 5.75 6.66
C SER A 115 -8.39 6.01 6.02
N PRO A 116 -9.37 5.10 6.22
CA PRO A 116 -10.76 5.31 5.82
C PRO A 116 -11.35 6.64 6.27
N ASP A 117 -11.15 6.99 7.54
CA ASP A 117 -11.68 8.22 8.15
C ASP A 117 -11.00 9.49 7.61
N ASN A 118 -9.75 9.37 7.14
CA ASN A 118 -8.98 10.50 6.60
C ASN A 118 -9.11 10.64 5.07
N GLY A 119 -10.05 9.93 4.44
CA GLY A 119 -10.39 10.12 3.04
C GLY A 119 -9.82 9.09 2.07
N PHE A 120 -9.43 7.90 2.52
CA PHE A 120 -9.06 6.78 1.65
C PHE A 120 -10.08 6.55 0.53
N PHE A 121 -11.38 6.53 0.86
CA PHE A 121 -12.43 6.34 -0.14
C PHE A 121 -12.57 7.51 -1.12
N ASN A 122 -12.17 8.73 -0.72
CA ASN A 122 -12.08 9.85 -1.64
C ASN A 122 -10.94 9.65 -2.64
N ALA A 123 -9.79 9.12 -2.20
CA ALA A 123 -8.70 8.73 -3.09
C ALA A 123 -9.12 7.61 -4.05
N CYS A 124 -9.77 6.55 -3.56
CA CYS A 124 -10.32 5.49 -4.40
C CYS A 124 -11.31 6.03 -5.44
N ASN A 125 -12.19 6.97 -5.06
CA ASN A 125 -13.11 7.60 -6.01
C ASN A 125 -12.38 8.42 -7.08
N ARG A 126 -11.28 9.10 -6.73
CA ARG A 126 -10.42 9.79 -7.72
C ARG A 126 -9.77 8.79 -8.68
N LEU A 127 -9.12 7.74 -8.18
CA LEU A 127 -8.54 6.67 -9.01
C LEU A 127 -9.57 6.03 -9.92
N LYS A 128 -10.75 5.73 -9.37
CA LYS A 128 -11.88 5.19 -10.13
C LYS A 128 -12.31 6.12 -11.27
N SER A 129 -12.44 7.43 -11.02
CA SER A 129 -12.82 8.40 -12.06
C SER A 129 -11.83 8.46 -13.23
N ARG A 130 -10.56 8.08 -12.97
CA ARG A 130 -9.48 7.98 -13.95
C ARG A 130 -9.33 6.59 -14.57
N GLN A 131 -10.17 5.62 -14.17
CA GLN A 131 -10.05 4.20 -14.53
C GLN A 131 -8.74 3.54 -14.06
N GLU A 132 -8.19 4.02 -12.94
CA GLU A 132 -6.90 3.57 -12.38
C GLU A 132 -7.07 2.70 -11.14
N LEU A 133 -8.31 2.55 -10.65
CA LEU A 133 -8.61 1.68 -9.50
C LEU A 133 -8.78 0.23 -9.97
N SER A 134 -7.75 -0.58 -9.75
CA SER A 134 -7.77 -2.02 -10.07
C SER A 134 -8.30 -2.90 -8.93
N GLY A 135 -8.40 -2.35 -7.72
CA GLY A 135 -8.91 -3.07 -6.56
C GLY A 135 -8.42 -2.48 -5.24
N ILE A 136 -8.86 -3.07 -4.15
CA ILE A 136 -8.56 -2.63 -2.78
C ILE A 136 -7.91 -3.78 -2.00
N PHE A 137 -6.95 -3.43 -1.17
CA PHE A 137 -6.23 -4.33 -0.30
C PHE A 137 -6.25 -3.81 1.16
N ILE A 138 -6.54 -4.68 2.12
CA ILE A 138 -6.67 -4.29 3.54
C ILE A 138 -5.77 -5.18 4.42
N TRP A 139 -5.04 -4.52 5.31
CA TRP A 139 -4.32 -5.12 6.42
C TRP A 139 -4.95 -4.63 7.74
N SER A 140 -5.46 -5.43 8.66
CA SER A 140 -5.83 -6.82 8.57
C SER A 140 -7.22 -7.03 9.19
N THR A 141 -7.80 -8.22 9.01
CA THR A 141 -9.04 -8.60 9.68
C THR A 141 -8.87 -8.61 11.21
N ASP A 142 -7.71 -9.07 11.69
CA ASP A 142 -7.39 -9.20 13.09
C ASP A 142 -7.42 -7.85 13.82
N ASP A 143 -6.73 -6.85 13.26
CA ASP A 143 -6.74 -5.46 13.72
C ASP A 143 -8.14 -4.85 13.66
N SER A 144 -8.86 -5.11 12.57
CA SER A 144 -10.22 -4.61 12.40
C SER A 144 -11.13 -5.07 13.54
N MET A 145 -11.05 -6.34 13.95
CA MET A 145 -11.84 -6.84 15.07
C MET A 145 -11.36 -6.31 16.42
N SER A 146 -10.04 -6.25 16.64
CA SER A 146 -9.48 -5.83 17.94
C SER A 146 -9.79 -4.36 18.25
N ARG A 147 -9.87 -3.52 17.22
CA ARG A 147 -10.13 -2.07 17.33
C ARG A 147 -11.59 -1.67 17.13
N GLY A 148 -12.49 -2.65 16.93
CA GLY A 148 -13.90 -2.37 16.69
C GLY A 148 -14.15 -1.65 15.36
N PHE A 149 -13.27 -1.81 14.38
CA PHE A 149 -13.43 -1.26 13.04
C PHE A 149 -14.66 -1.89 12.38
N ASP A 150 -15.59 -1.05 11.91
CA ASP A 150 -16.82 -1.53 11.27
C ASP A 150 -16.55 -1.99 9.83
N MET A 151 -16.07 -3.22 9.68
CA MET A 151 -15.85 -3.86 8.39
C MET A 151 -17.10 -3.85 7.52
N ARG A 152 -18.31 -3.98 8.10
CA ARG A 152 -19.54 -4.02 7.29
C ARG A 152 -19.79 -2.70 6.60
N ASN A 153 -19.63 -1.59 7.31
CA ASN A 153 -19.83 -0.26 6.72
C ASN A 153 -18.65 0.16 5.86
N ASN A 154 -17.40 -0.08 6.28
CA ASN A 154 -16.23 0.30 5.49
C ASN A 154 -16.09 -0.54 4.22
N HIS A 155 -16.30 -1.86 4.28
CA HIS A 155 -16.23 -2.70 3.07
C HIS A 155 -17.35 -2.30 2.09
N LYS A 156 -18.56 -1.95 2.57
CA LYS A 156 -19.61 -1.37 1.70
C LYS A 156 -19.14 -0.15 0.92
N HIS A 157 -18.34 0.73 1.50
CA HIS A 157 -17.76 1.86 0.77
C HIS A 157 -16.74 1.40 -0.27
N CYS A 158 -15.91 0.39 0.04
CA CYS A 158 -15.05 -0.28 -0.95
C CYS A 158 -15.88 -0.79 -2.15
N TRP A 159 -17.04 -1.38 -1.88
CA TRP A 159 -17.90 -2.04 -2.87
C TRP A 159 -18.75 -1.09 -3.73
N GLN A 160 -19.14 0.07 -3.21
CA GLN A 160 -20.02 1.02 -3.93
C GLN A 160 -19.29 1.73 -5.09
N THR A 161 -17.99 1.49 -5.24
CA THR A 161 -17.16 1.98 -6.33
C THR A 161 -17.41 1.23 -7.65
N ARG A 162 -18.66 1.22 -8.17
CA ARG A 162 -19.01 0.65 -9.50
C ARG A 162 -18.17 1.21 -10.67
N THR A 163 -17.09 0.54 -11.07
CA THR A 163 -16.45 0.70 -12.39
C THR A 163 -17.08 -0.27 -13.38
N THR A 164 -17.13 0.11 -14.65
CA THR A 164 -17.75 -0.69 -15.71
C THR A 164 -16.77 -1.60 -16.46
N ASP A 165 -15.46 -1.63 -16.17
CA ASP A 165 -14.55 -2.50 -16.94
C ASP A 165 -13.14 -2.81 -16.36
N SER A 166 -12.90 -2.62 -15.06
CA SER A 166 -11.67 -3.12 -14.40
C SER A 166 -12.03 -4.14 -13.34
N SER A 167 -11.26 -5.23 -13.22
CA SER A 167 -11.48 -6.32 -12.26
C SER A 167 -11.74 -5.76 -10.86
N LYS A 168 -12.92 -6.00 -10.29
CA LYS A 168 -13.22 -5.60 -8.92
C LYS A 168 -12.52 -6.57 -7.98
N LEU A 169 -11.22 -6.38 -7.74
CA LEU A 169 -10.45 -7.23 -6.85
C LEU A 169 -10.44 -6.64 -5.44
N PHE A 170 -10.71 -7.48 -4.46
CA PHE A 170 -10.58 -7.13 -3.06
C PHE A 170 -9.78 -8.18 -2.32
N ARG A 171 -8.87 -7.73 -1.48
CA ARG A 171 -7.94 -8.59 -0.76
C ARG A 171 -7.89 -8.20 0.71
N GLU A 172 -7.92 -9.20 1.58
CA GLU A 172 -7.94 -9.01 3.02
C GLU A 172 -6.96 -9.96 3.70
N TYR A 173 -6.04 -9.42 4.50
CA TYR A 173 -5.20 -10.23 5.39
C TYR A 173 -5.96 -10.78 6.59
N ILE A 174 -5.61 -12.00 6.99
CA ILE A 174 -6.22 -12.67 8.15
C ILE A 174 -5.26 -13.68 8.79
N GLY A 175 -5.28 -13.75 10.12
CA GLY A 175 -4.73 -14.84 10.93
C GLY A 175 -3.35 -14.58 11.55
N ALA A 176 -2.85 -13.36 11.44
CA ALA A 176 -1.53 -12.99 11.94
C ALA A 176 -1.51 -12.71 13.45
N GLU A 177 -2.57 -12.11 13.99
CA GLU A 177 -2.53 -11.49 15.32
C GLU A 177 -3.56 -12.04 16.32
N SER A 178 -4.63 -12.69 15.84
CA SER A 178 -5.70 -13.17 16.71
C SER A 178 -6.12 -14.61 16.40
N ASP A 179 -6.36 -15.37 17.47
CA ASP A 179 -6.86 -16.74 17.44
C ASP A 179 -8.39 -16.87 17.39
N MET A 180 -9.08 -15.73 17.40
CA MET A 180 -10.54 -15.69 17.42
C MET A 180 -11.15 -15.39 16.05
N VAL A 181 -10.38 -14.85 15.11
CA VAL A 181 -10.88 -14.40 13.80
C VAL A 181 -11.28 -15.57 12.91
N LYS A 182 -12.49 -15.50 12.36
CA LYS A 182 -12.97 -16.48 11.37
C LYS A 182 -13.12 -15.82 10.02
N LEU A 183 -12.93 -16.60 8.97
CA LEU A 183 -13.27 -16.23 7.59
C LEU A 183 -14.73 -15.76 7.45
N SER A 184 -15.63 -16.28 8.28
CA SER A 184 -17.05 -15.90 8.29
C SER A 184 -17.36 -14.55 8.94
N ASP A 185 -16.40 -13.97 9.67
CA ASP A 185 -16.58 -12.67 10.32
C ASP A 185 -16.39 -11.52 9.31
N VAL A 186 -15.69 -11.80 8.21
CA VAL A 186 -15.41 -10.84 7.14
C VAL A 186 -16.60 -10.74 6.17
N PRO A 187 -17.15 -9.54 5.94
CA PRO A 187 -18.23 -9.34 4.96
C PRO A 187 -17.73 -9.56 3.53
N ILE A 188 -18.27 -10.57 2.85
CA ILE A 188 -17.95 -10.89 1.46
C ILE A 188 -19.02 -10.32 0.53
N ASN A 189 -18.59 -9.54 -0.46
CA ASN A 189 -19.47 -9.08 -1.54
C ASN A 189 -19.33 -10.00 -2.76
N SER A 190 -20.44 -10.55 -3.25
CA SER A 190 -20.46 -11.43 -4.41
C SER A 190 -20.20 -10.75 -5.76
N GLU A 191 -20.22 -9.41 -5.81
CA GLU A 191 -19.95 -8.64 -7.03
C GLU A 191 -18.45 -8.41 -7.31
N VAL A 192 -17.57 -8.90 -6.43
CA VAL A 192 -16.11 -8.75 -6.56
C VAL A 192 -15.41 -10.10 -6.61
N GLU A 193 -14.20 -10.13 -7.16
CA GLU A 193 -13.26 -11.22 -6.86
C GLU A 193 -12.66 -10.95 -5.48
N PHE A 194 -12.88 -11.87 -4.53
CA PHE A 194 -12.50 -11.67 -3.13
C PHE A 194 -11.38 -12.64 -2.74
N HIS A 195 -10.24 -12.13 -2.29
CA HIS A 195 -9.13 -12.95 -1.83
C HIS A 195 -8.93 -12.78 -0.32
N PHE A 196 -8.93 -13.88 0.42
CA PHE A 196 -8.30 -13.91 1.74
C PHE A 196 -6.81 -14.19 1.56
N ILE A 197 -5.96 -13.53 2.36
CA ILE A 197 -4.53 -13.80 2.44
C ILE A 197 -4.19 -14.26 3.85
N LEU A 198 -3.86 -15.54 4.01
CA LEU A 198 -3.45 -16.11 5.28
C LEU A 198 -2.05 -15.60 5.63
N ALA A 199 -1.91 -14.97 6.80
CA ALA A 199 -0.63 -14.48 7.32
C ALA A 199 -0.22 -15.28 8.56
N PHE A 200 0.86 -16.07 8.55
CA PHE A 200 1.90 -16.21 7.52
C PHE A 200 2.37 -17.65 7.34
N ALA A 201 2.92 -17.96 6.17
CA ALA A 201 3.86 -19.06 6.00
C ALA A 201 5.29 -18.54 6.11
N ILE A 202 6.09 -19.09 7.02
CA ILE A 202 7.46 -18.60 7.27
C ILE A 202 8.43 -19.77 7.14
N ASP A 203 9.57 -19.58 6.46
CA ASP A 203 10.61 -20.60 6.31
C ASP A 203 11.54 -20.69 7.52
N TYR A 204 10.96 -20.69 8.72
CA TYR A 204 11.65 -20.76 10.01
C TYR A 204 11.27 -22.02 10.79
N THR A 205 12.07 -22.37 11.79
CA THR A 205 11.68 -23.35 12.82
C THR A 205 10.60 -22.74 13.73
N ASN A 206 9.76 -23.59 14.33
CA ASN A 206 8.65 -23.19 15.20
C ASN A 206 8.94 -23.47 16.69
N ASP A 207 10.22 -23.41 17.06
CA ASP A 207 10.68 -23.57 18.44
C ASP A 207 10.88 -22.18 19.10
N ASN A 208 11.30 -22.17 20.38
CA ASN A 208 11.47 -20.93 21.15
C ASN A 208 12.55 -19.98 20.61
N HIS A 209 13.42 -20.46 19.71
CA HIS A 209 14.46 -19.67 19.06
C HIS A 209 14.44 -19.92 17.54
N PRO A 210 13.42 -19.37 16.84
CA PRO A 210 13.22 -19.62 15.41
C PRO A 210 14.48 -19.34 14.59
N LEU A 211 14.88 -20.30 13.73
CA LEU A 211 16.01 -20.16 12.81
C LEU A 211 15.57 -20.35 11.36
N PRO A 212 16.20 -19.65 10.39
CA PRO A 212 15.93 -19.86 8.97
C PRO A 212 16.18 -21.31 8.56
N THR A 213 15.29 -21.84 7.72
CA THR A 213 15.30 -23.25 7.31
C THR A 213 15.60 -23.44 5.83
N ASN A 214 16.12 -22.40 5.17
CA ASN A 214 16.51 -22.41 3.76
C ASN A 214 15.31 -22.77 2.86
N GLY A 215 14.21 -22.04 2.96
CA GLY A 215 13.04 -22.19 2.10
C GLY A 215 12.06 -23.30 2.52
N LYS A 216 12.21 -23.92 3.70
CA LYS A 216 11.20 -24.89 4.17
C LYS A 216 10.09 -24.19 4.93
N PHE A 217 9.04 -23.75 4.21
CA PHE A 217 7.92 -23.02 4.79
C PHE A 217 7.08 -23.88 5.75
N ARG A 218 6.62 -23.25 6.85
CA ARG A 218 5.68 -23.80 7.84
C ARG A 218 4.55 -22.82 8.08
N VAL A 219 3.47 -23.32 8.65
CA VAL A 219 2.29 -22.53 9.04
C VAL A 219 2.60 -21.77 10.33
N PHE A 220 2.42 -20.45 10.31
CA PHE A 220 2.50 -19.57 11.48
C PHE A 220 1.20 -18.78 11.75
N TRP A 221 0.23 -18.82 10.83
CA TRP A 221 -1.12 -18.31 11.11
C TRP A 221 -1.87 -19.20 12.09
N GLU A 222 -2.93 -18.67 12.70
CA GLU A 222 -3.76 -19.44 13.62
C GLU A 222 -4.64 -20.49 12.89
N THR A 223 -4.56 -21.75 13.31
CA THR A 223 -5.15 -22.87 12.53
C THR A 223 -6.53 -23.34 13.00
N ASN A 224 -6.98 -23.00 14.21
CA ASN A 224 -8.29 -23.44 14.71
C ASN A 224 -9.43 -22.82 13.89
N GLN A 225 -9.35 -21.51 13.61
CA GLN A 225 -10.37 -20.82 12.82
C GLN A 225 -10.08 -20.82 11.32
N LEU A 226 -8.83 -21.09 10.91
CA LEU A 226 -8.37 -21.07 9.51
C LEU A 226 -7.90 -22.46 9.01
N SER A 227 -8.53 -23.53 9.51
CA SER A 227 -8.23 -24.92 9.10
C SER A 227 -8.65 -25.21 7.64
N PRO A 228 -8.12 -26.28 7.01
CA PRO A 228 -8.50 -26.66 5.65
C PRO A 228 -10.01 -26.81 5.43
N ALA A 229 -10.73 -27.38 6.42
CA ALA A 229 -12.18 -27.55 6.34
C ALA A 229 -12.94 -26.21 6.36
N LYS A 230 -12.42 -25.20 7.08
CA LYS A 230 -13.02 -23.85 7.13
C LYS A 230 -12.78 -23.09 5.83
N ILE A 231 -11.59 -23.23 5.24
CA ILE A 231 -11.26 -22.68 3.93
C ILE A 231 -12.14 -23.29 2.84
N ALA A 232 -12.25 -24.63 2.79
CA ALA A 232 -13.15 -25.30 1.86
C ALA A 232 -14.59 -24.81 2.03
N SER A 233 -15.08 -24.75 3.27
CA SER A 233 -16.46 -24.30 3.55
C SER A 233 -16.72 -22.84 3.16
N ILE A 234 -15.76 -21.91 3.24
CA ILE A 234 -16.00 -20.53 2.82
C ILE A 234 -16.03 -20.40 1.29
N LYS A 235 -15.18 -21.15 0.59
CA LYS A 235 -15.14 -21.21 -0.88
C LYS A 235 -16.41 -21.85 -1.44
N ASP A 236 -16.90 -22.93 -0.84
CA ASP A 236 -18.14 -23.58 -1.25
C ASP A 236 -19.36 -22.65 -1.12
N ARG A 237 -19.37 -21.76 -0.12
CA ARG A 237 -20.45 -20.78 0.10
C ARG A 237 -20.32 -19.53 -0.77
N ASN A 238 -19.11 -19.21 -1.22
CA ASN A 238 -18.81 -17.98 -1.96
C ASN A 238 -17.91 -18.32 -3.16
N PRO A 239 -18.50 -18.65 -4.33
CA PRO A 239 -17.74 -19.06 -5.51
C PRO A 239 -16.77 -17.99 -6.05
N ASN A 240 -16.94 -16.73 -5.64
CA ASN A 240 -16.06 -15.62 -5.98
C ASN A 240 -14.85 -15.47 -5.02
N VAL A 241 -14.73 -16.34 -4.01
CA VAL A 241 -13.64 -16.33 -3.04
C VAL A 241 -12.49 -17.21 -3.49
N LYS A 242 -11.28 -16.65 -3.41
CA LYS A 242 -10.01 -17.38 -3.41
C LYS A 242 -9.29 -17.17 -2.08
N VAL A 243 -8.39 -18.08 -1.73
CA VAL A 243 -7.57 -17.98 -0.51
C VAL A 243 -6.11 -18.20 -0.88
N SER A 244 -5.25 -17.24 -0.60
CA SER A 244 -3.80 -17.33 -0.74
C SER A 244 -3.09 -17.33 0.61
N VAL A 245 -1.78 -17.54 0.59
CA VAL A 245 -0.91 -17.43 1.77
C VAL A 245 0.19 -16.42 1.52
N SER A 246 0.44 -15.54 2.49
CA SER A 246 1.58 -14.64 2.47
C SER A 246 2.82 -15.30 3.05
N LEU A 247 3.96 -15.03 2.40
CA LEU A 247 5.26 -15.55 2.75
C LEU A 247 6.02 -14.53 3.59
N ALA A 248 6.46 -14.97 4.78
CA ALA A 248 7.26 -14.24 5.77
C ALA A 248 6.50 -13.26 6.70
N GLY A 249 6.43 -11.98 6.36
CA GLY A 249 6.12 -10.87 7.28
C GLY A 249 7.36 -10.28 7.97
N ASP A 250 7.16 -9.32 8.88
CA ASP A 250 8.25 -8.63 9.59
C ASP A 250 9.02 -9.54 10.57
N SER A 251 8.30 -10.33 11.37
CA SER A 251 8.88 -10.99 12.55
C SER A 251 8.46 -12.45 12.73
N VAL A 252 9.27 -13.18 13.49
CA VAL A 252 9.03 -14.56 13.89
C VAL A 252 9.56 -14.78 15.31
N GLY A 253 8.65 -15.09 16.24
CA GLY A 253 8.96 -15.06 17.67
C GLY A 253 9.40 -13.66 18.11
N ASN A 254 10.56 -13.55 18.77
CA ASN A 254 11.11 -12.26 19.22
C ASN A 254 12.12 -11.65 18.23
N GLY A 255 12.25 -12.20 17.02
CA GLY A 255 13.25 -11.79 16.02
C GLY A 255 12.64 -11.43 14.67
N LYS A 256 13.46 -10.90 13.77
CA LYS A 256 13.06 -10.58 12.40
C LYS A 256 13.02 -11.82 11.51
N ALA A 257 12.01 -11.92 10.64
CA ALA A 257 11.91 -12.98 9.64
C ALA A 257 12.82 -12.64 8.43
N LEU A 258 14.11 -12.93 8.57
CA LEU A 258 15.12 -12.65 7.54
C LEU A 258 15.02 -13.64 6.37
N PHE A 259 14.98 -13.13 5.14
CA PHE A 259 15.26 -13.87 3.92
C PHE A 259 16.73 -14.33 3.90
N ALA A 260 16.98 -15.63 4.08
CA ALA A 260 18.32 -16.17 4.30
C ALA A 260 18.58 -17.49 3.54
N PRO A 261 18.65 -17.46 2.19
CA PRO A 261 18.96 -18.63 1.39
C PRO A 261 20.40 -19.10 1.62
N LYS A 262 20.62 -20.42 1.62
CA LYS A 262 21.97 -21.02 1.58
C LYS A 262 22.53 -21.04 0.15
N SER A 263 21.66 -21.25 -0.83
CA SER A 263 21.90 -21.08 -2.26
C SER A 263 20.55 -20.96 -2.96
N ILE A 264 20.50 -20.29 -4.10
CA ILE A 264 19.29 -20.16 -4.92
C ILE A 264 18.63 -21.53 -5.13
N ASN A 265 19.37 -22.47 -5.72
CA ASN A 265 18.85 -23.80 -6.04
C ASN A 265 18.27 -24.55 -4.82
N SER A 266 18.99 -24.54 -3.69
CA SER A 266 18.54 -25.29 -2.51
C SER A 266 17.36 -24.63 -1.82
N TRP A 267 17.30 -23.30 -1.80
CA TRP A 267 16.17 -22.55 -1.26
C TRP A 267 14.92 -22.76 -2.12
N VAL A 268 15.04 -22.60 -3.44
CA VAL A 268 13.93 -22.78 -4.40
C VAL A 268 13.36 -24.20 -4.33
N GLN A 269 14.20 -25.24 -4.29
CA GLN A 269 13.74 -26.63 -4.18
C GLN A 269 12.94 -26.86 -2.89
N ASN A 270 13.42 -26.36 -1.75
CA ASN A 270 12.72 -26.48 -0.48
C ASN A 270 11.41 -25.68 -0.49
N ALA A 271 11.42 -24.46 -1.05
CA ALA A 271 10.27 -23.57 -1.11
C ALA A 271 9.16 -24.16 -1.98
N VAL A 272 9.49 -24.59 -3.21
CA VAL A 272 8.54 -25.24 -4.11
C VAL A 272 7.95 -26.49 -3.45
N SER A 273 8.77 -27.35 -2.84
CA SER A 273 8.28 -28.59 -2.22
C SER A 273 7.37 -28.35 -1.01
N SER A 274 7.79 -27.48 -0.08
CA SER A 274 7.02 -27.20 1.13
C SER A 274 5.74 -26.43 0.85
N LEU A 275 5.80 -25.40 -0.01
CA LEU A 275 4.62 -24.63 -0.41
C LEU A 275 3.65 -25.45 -1.25
N THR A 276 4.11 -26.31 -2.17
CA THR A 276 3.21 -27.22 -2.91
C THR A 276 2.41 -28.10 -1.96
N SER A 277 3.08 -28.66 -0.93
CA SER A 277 2.42 -29.50 0.07
C SER A 277 1.39 -28.70 0.89
N MET A 278 1.75 -27.50 1.33
CA MET A 278 0.88 -26.61 2.10
C MET A 278 -0.34 -26.14 1.29
N ILE A 279 -0.10 -25.62 0.08
CA ILE A 279 -1.13 -25.13 -0.84
C ILE A 279 -2.13 -26.24 -1.17
N THR A 280 -1.64 -27.45 -1.44
CA THR A 280 -2.51 -28.61 -1.69
C THR A 280 -3.33 -28.97 -0.46
N HIS A 281 -2.71 -29.02 0.72
CA HIS A 281 -3.39 -29.41 1.96
C HIS A 281 -4.52 -28.44 2.34
N TYR A 282 -4.29 -27.13 2.19
CA TYR A 282 -5.26 -26.09 2.51
C TYR A 282 -6.16 -25.68 1.33
N SER A 283 -5.95 -26.26 0.14
CA SER A 283 -6.66 -25.89 -1.10
C SER A 283 -6.57 -24.39 -1.42
N LEU A 284 -5.36 -23.85 -1.29
CA LEU A 284 -5.04 -22.43 -1.57
C LEU A 284 -4.90 -22.19 -3.08
N ASP A 285 -5.15 -20.95 -3.49
CA ASP A 285 -5.22 -20.53 -4.90
C ASP A 285 -4.02 -19.70 -5.35
N GLY A 286 -3.21 -19.20 -4.42
CA GLY A 286 -2.13 -18.25 -4.69
C GLY A 286 -1.16 -18.06 -3.54
N ILE A 287 -0.11 -17.27 -3.80
CA ILE A 287 0.84 -16.78 -2.80
C ILE A 287 0.97 -15.26 -2.86
N ASP A 288 1.29 -14.66 -1.73
CA ASP A 288 1.75 -13.27 -1.61
C ASP A 288 3.18 -13.24 -1.04
N VAL A 289 4.03 -12.34 -1.52
CA VAL A 289 5.41 -12.22 -1.05
C VAL A 289 5.52 -10.95 -0.20
N GLU A 290 5.84 -11.14 1.08
CA GLU A 290 5.90 -10.09 2.10
C GLU A 290 7.14 -10.25 3.00
N TYR A 291 8.32 -10.43 2.39
CA TYR A 291 9.58 -10.29 3.13
C TYR A 291 9.91 -8.82 3.35
N GLU A 292 10.31 -8.48 4.58
CA GLU A 292 10.71 -7.11 4.96
C GLU A 292 12.17 -7.02 5.45
N ASN A 293 12.79 -8.18 5.70
CA ASN A 293 14.11 -8.29 6.31
C ASN A 293 14.98 -9.25 5.51
N TYR A 294 16.25 -8.90 5.25
CA TYR A 294 17.10 -9.62 4.28
C TYR A 294 18.51 -9.92 4.81
N LYS A 295 19.03 -11.11 4.45
CA LYS A 295 20.45 -11.50 4.59
C LYS A 295 21.18 -11.69 3.25
N SER A 296 20.49 -11.50 2.13
CA SER A 296 21.06 -11.56 0.79
C SER A 296 20.90 -10.21 0.08
N ASP A 297 21.52 -10.09 -1.09
CA ASP A 297 21.30 -8.98 -2.02
C ASP A 297 19.95 -9.08 -2.77
N PRO A 298 19.51 -7.96 -3.38
CA PRO A 298 18.30 -7.90 -4.20
C PRO A 298 18.24 -8.92 -5.34
N GLU A 299 19.36 -9.18 -6.02
CA GLU A 299 19.43 -10.10 -7.16
C GLU A 299 19.18 -11.55 -6.74
N THR A 300 19.80 -11.98 -5.64
CA THR A 300 19.58 -13.31 -5.06
C THR A 300 18.14 -13.49 -4.60
N PHE A 301 17.54 -12.46 -4.00
CA PHE A 301 16.13 -12.47 -3.61
C PHE A 301 15.22 -12.57 -4.83
N ALA A 302 15.44 -11.72 -5.84
CA ALA A 302 14.69 -11.69 -7.07
C ALA A 302 14.73 -13.05 -7.79
N GLU A 303 15.91 -13.65 -7.94
CA GLU A 303 16.07 -14.95 -8.61
C GLU A 303 15.39 -16.08 -7.82
N CYS A 304 15.53 -16.12 -6.50
CA CYS A 304 14.88 -17.14 -5.67
C CYS A 304 13.34 -17.08 -5.77
N ILE A 305 12.77 -15.89 -5.58
CA ILE A 305 11.32 -15.70 -5.57
C ILE A 305 10.75 -15.80 -7.00
N GLY A 306 11.45 -15.29 -8.00
CA GLY A 306 11.09 -15.40 -9.41
C GLY A 306 11.02 -16.85 -9.88
N GLN A 307 12.02 -17.67 -9.55
CA GLN A 307 12.00 -19.11 -9.83
C GLN A 307 10.88 -19.82 -9.07
N LEU A 308 10.65 -19.49 -7.80
CA LEU A 308 9.54 -20.06 -7.01
C LEU A 308 8.18 -19.79 -7.67
N ILE A 309 7.87 -18.52 -7.97
CA ILE A 309 6.60 -18.12 -8.59
C ILE A 309 6.44 -18.81 -9.94
N THR A 310 7.50 -18.82 -10.76
CA THR A 310 7.51 -19.45 -12.07
C THR A 310 7.23 -20.95 -11.97
N SER A 311 7.88 -21.65 -11.04
CA SER A 311 7.68 -23.08 -10.82
C SER A 311 6.24 -23.38 -10.39
N LEU A 312 5.72 -22.68 -9.38
CA LEU A 312 4.36 -22.91 -8.87
C LEU A 312 3.27 -22.60 -9.91
N LYS A 313 3.46 -21.57 -10.75
CA LYS A 313 2.56 -21.29 -11.87
C LYS A 313 2.65 -22.36 -12.95
N LYS A 314 3.86 -22.77 -13.36
CA LYS A 314 4.06 -23.79 -14.42
C LYS A 314 3.47 -25.15 -14.06
N THR A 315 3.49 -25.52 -12.77
CA THR A 315 2.86 -26.77 -12.29
C THR A 315 1.35 -26.66 -12.08
N GLY A 316 0.77 -25.46 -12.22
CA GLY A 316 -0.63 -25.20 -11.91
C GLY A 316 -0.95 -25.26 -10.41
N THR A 317 0.07 -25.20 -9.54
CA THR A 317 -0.10 -25.23 -8.09
C THR A 317 -0.74 -23.94 -7.57
N ILE A 318 -0.45 -22.81 -8.22
CA ILE A 318 -1.09 -21.52 -7.94
C ILE A 318 -1.71 -20.93 -9.22
N SER A 319 -2.79 -20.19 -9.05
CA SER A 319 -3.45 -19.43 -10.11
C SER A 319 -3.00 -17.97 -10.17
N PHE A 320 -2.52 -17.42 -9.05
CA PHE A 320 -1.99 -16.06 -8.98
C PHE A 320 -0.84 -15.93 -7.98
N ALA A 321 -0.06 -14.87 -8.15
CA ALA A 321 0.95 -14.42 -7.20
C ALA A 321 0.85 -12.89 -7.06
N SER A 322 1.22 -12.36 -5.90
CA SER A 322 1.35 -10.93 -5.63
C SER A 322 2.58 -10.65 -4.77
N ILE A 323 2.91 -9.36 -4.67
CA ILE A 323 4.01 -8.84 -3.86
C ILE A 323 3.47 -7.66 -3.05
N ALA A 324 3.95 -7.49 -1.81
CA ALA A 324 3.51 -6.43 -0.90
C ALA A 324 4.67 -5.47 -0.53
N PRO A 325 5.20 -4.69 -1.49
CA PRO A 325 6.27 -3.73 -1.22
C PRO A 325 5.74 -2.48 -0.50
N TYR A 326 6.63 -1.79 0.20
CA TYR A 326 6.42 -0.41 0.62
C TYR A 326 7.68 0.44 0.36
N GLU A 327 7.50 1.76 0.33
CA GLU A 327 8.59 2.70 0.12
C GLU A 327 9.30 2.99 1.45
N ASP A 328 10.55 2.53 1.56
CA ASP A 328 11.42 2.73 2.71
C ASP A 328 12.73 3.45 2.34
N TYR A 329 12.90 3.83 1.06
CA TYR A 329 14.18 4.26 0.46
C TYR A 329 15.33 3.29 0.78
N GLY A 330 15.00 2.02 1.01
CA GLY A 330 15.79 1.10 1.80
C GLY A 330 15.81 -0.30 1.20
N PRO A 331 16.11 -1.32 2.03
CA PRO A 331 16.17 -2.69 1.58
C PRO A 331 14.88 -3.15 0.92
N VAL A 332 13.70 -2.87 1.48
CA VAL A 332 12.43 -3.40 0.95
C VAL A 332 12.23 -2.93 -0.49
N GLN A 333 12.28 -1.61 -0.73
CA GLN A 333 12.09 -1.07 -2.06
C GLN A 333 13.07 -1.64 -3.09
N ARG A 334 14.37 -1.76 -2.74
CA ARG A 334 15.38 -2.29 -3.67
C ARG A 334 15.13 -3.75 -4.04
N HIS A 335 14.74 -4.59 -3.08
CA HIS A 335 14.51 -6.01 -3.31
C HIS A 335 13.26 -6.26 -4.17
N TYR A 336 12.17 -5.53 -3.92
CA TYR A 336 10.95 -5.69 -4.71
C TYR A 336 11.03 -5.09 -6.12
N LEU A 337 11.78 -4.00 -6.31
CA LEU A 337 12.07 -3.50 -7.67
C LEU A 337 12.87 -4.52 -8.48
N ALA A 338 13.89 -5.14 -7.88
CA ALA A 338 14.64 -6.22 -8.53
C ALA A 338 13.75 -7.44 -8.83
N LEU A 339 12.89 -7.84 -7.89
CA LEU A 339 11.93 -8.92 -8.11
C LEU A 339 10.96 -8.60 -9.25
N TRP A 340 10.45 -7.37 -9.33
CA TRP A 340 9.53 -6.96 -10.39
C TRP A 340 10.19 -7.08 -11.77
N GLU A 341 11.45 -6.66 -11.89
CA GLU A 341 12.26 -6.83 -13.11
C GLU A 341 12.38 -8.31 -13.53
N GLU A 342 12.63 -9.19 -12.56
CA GLU A 342 12.78 -10.62 -12.82
C GLU A 342 11.46 -11.25 -13.30
N ILE A 343 10.34 -10.97 -12.62
CA ILE A 343 9.07 -11.64 -12.93
C ILE A 343 8.36 -11.06 -14.16
N ARG A 344 8.61 -9.80 -14.52
CA ARG A 344 8.03 -9.19 -15.72
C ARG A 344 8.67 -9.66 -17.02
N THR A 345 9.88 -10.23 -16.95
CA THR A 345 10.62 -10.75 -18.12
C THR A 345 10.44 -12.25 -18.35
N CYS A 346 9.90 -12.97 -17.35
CA CYS A 346 9.65 -14.41 -17.39
C CYS A 346 8.27 -14.80 -17.96
N HIS A 347 7.41 -13.83 -18.28
CA HIS A 347 6.11 -13.97 -18.93
C HIS A 347 6.15 -13.35 -20.32
#